data_AF-A0A9P6XF99-F1
#
_entry.id   AF-A0A9P6XF99-F1
#
_cell.length_a   1.000
_cell.length_b   1.000
_cell.length_c   1.000
_cell.angle_alpha   90.00
_cell.angle_beta   90.00
_cell.angle_gamma   90.00
#
_symmetry.space_group_name_H-M   'P 1'
#
loop_
_entity.id
_entity.type
_entity.pdbx_description
1 polymer ?
#
loop_
_entity_poly.entity_id
_entity_poly.type
_entity_poly.pdbx_seq_one_letter_code
_entity_poly.pdbx_strand_id
1 'polypeptide(L)'
;MDRKIESLQQELVDIAALNTGIRSREHGEKSAGYLKRIHQVRTVEQSVNVLQGPTPGLTISSRTQLMKVSQAFYQELYSADPVDEHGIDCYLQDIADLPQLNE
;
A
#
# COMPACT_ATOMS: atom_id res chain seq x y z
N MET A 1 8.45 -60.14 6.08
CA MET A 1 8.35 -59.18 7.20
C MET A 1 8.22 -57.74 6.69
N ASP A 2 8.57 -57.49 5.43
CA ASP A 2 8.65 -56.16 4.82
C ASP A 2 7.30 -55.44 4.72
N ARG A 3 6.20 -56.16 4.40
CA ARG A 3 4.85 -55.57 4.35
C ARG A 3 4.40 -54.89 5.64
N LYS A 4 4.86 -55.40 6.79
CA LYS A 4 4.50 -54.83 8.10
C LYS A 4 5.29 -53.55 8.38
N ILE A 5 6.52 -53.48 7.88
CA ILE A 5 7.38 -52.30 7.95
C ILE A 5 6.85 -51.23 7.00
N GLU A 6 6.48 -51.60 5.77
CA GLU A 6 5.86 -50.71 4.79
C GLU A 6 4.54 -50.10 5.31
N SER A 7 3.69 -50.92 5.93
CA SER A 7 2.43 -50.43 6.53
C SER A 7 2.66 -49.41 7.64
N LEU A 8 3.66 -49.65 8.50
CA LEU A 8 4.00 -48.72 9.59
C LEU A 8 4.63 -47.43 9.06
N GLN A 9 5.48 -47.53 8.02
CA GLN A 9 6.07 -46.38 7.37
C GLN A 9 5.02 -45.54 6.66
N GLN A 10 4.04 -46.16 6.00
CA GLN A 10 2.92 -45.47 5.39
C GLN A 10 2.07 -44.75 6.43
N GLU A 11 1.77 -45.39 7.56
CA GLU A 11 1.00 -44.79 8.65
C GLU A 11 1.73 -43.57 9.26
N LEU A 12 3.05 -43.65 9.43
CA LEU A 12 3.87 -42.52 9.90
C LEU A 12 3.89 -41.36 8.90
N VAL A 13 3.97 -41.65 7.60
CA VAL A 13 3.88 -40.65 6.53
C VAL A 13 2.51 -39.99 6.53
N ASP A 14 1.44 -40.76 6.71
CA ASP A 14 0.07 -40.24 6.74
C ASP A 14 -0.16 -39.35 7.98
N ILE A 15 0.35 -39.75 9.15
CA ILE A 15 0.33 -38.94 10.38
C ILE A 15 1.13 -37.66 10.22
N ALA A 16 2.32 -37.72 9.62
CA ALA A 16 3.14 -36.56 9.35
C ALA A 16 2.46 -35.59 8.36
N ALA A 17 1.82 -36.12 7.31
CA ALA A 17 1.06 -35.34 6.34
C ALA A 17 -0.18 -34.68 6.95
N LEU A 18 -0.86 -35.37 7.88
CA LEU A 18 -1.97 -34.82 8.68
C LEU A 18 -1.50 -33.69 9.61
N ASN A 19 -0.36 -33.86 10.28
CA ASN A 19 0.20 -32.87 11.20
C ASN A 19 0.78 -31.63 10.50
N THR A 20 1.34 -31.81 9.30
CA THR A 20 1.97 -30.73 8.52
C THR A 20 0.99 -29.92 7.69
N GLY A 21 -0.29 -30.31 7.64
CA GLY A 21 -1.33 -29.59 6.89
C GLY A 21 -1.14 -29.60 5.36
N ILE A 22 -0.16 -30.35 4.85
CA ILE A 22 0.20 -30.41 3.43
C ILE A 22 -0.98 -30.89 2.58
N ARG A 23 -1.72 -31.89 3.08
CA ARG A 23 -2.92 -32.44 2.41
C ARG A 23 -4.10 -31.45 2.36
N SER A 24 -4.12 -30.41 3.19
CA SER A 24 -5.21 -29.42 3.22
C SER A 24 -5.08 -28.35 2.13
N ARG A 25 -3.87 -28.12 1.60
CA ARG A 25 -3.63 -27.14 0.53
C ARG A 25 -4.09 -27.64 -0.85
N GLU A 26 -4.04 -28.95 -1.10
CA GLU A 26 -4.32 -29.54 -2.42
C GLU A 26 -5.81 -29.75 -2.71
N HIS A 27 -6.68 -29.77 -1.69
CA HIS A 27 -8.13 -29.99 -1.84
C HIS A 27 -9.01 -28.84 -1.33
N GLY A 28 -8.41 -27.68 -1.09
CA GLY A 28 -9.09 -26.54 -0.48
C GLY A 28 -9.29 -26.79 1.02
N GLU A 29 -8.66 -25.95 1.82
CA GLU A 29 -8.61 -26.12 3.26
C GLU A 29 -9.98 -25.84 3.91
N LYS A 30 -10.58 -26.85 4.55
CA LYS A 30 -11.92 -26.78 5.17
C LYS A 30 -11.89 -26.76 6.71
N SER A 31 -10.71 -26.78 7.31
CA SER A 31 -10.58 -26.78 8.77
C SER A 31 -11.04 -25.44 9.33
N ALA A 32 -12.16 -25.42 10.05
CA ALA A 32 -12.71 -24.21 10.65
C ALA A 32 -11.71 -23.53 11.61
N GLY A 33 -10.92 -24.30 12.35
CA GLY A 33 -9.91 -23.77 13.26
C GLY A 33 -8.75 -23.10 12.53
N TYR A 34 -8.30 -23.69 11.42
CA TYR A 34 -7.28 -23.09 10.58
C TYR A 34 -7.79 -21.82 9.88
N LEU A 35 -8.99 -21.89 9.29
CA LEU A 35 -9.61 -20.73 8.63
C LEU A 35 -9.79 -19.57 9.61
N LYS A 36 -10.21 -19.85 10.85
CA LYS A 36 -10.27 -18.84 11.92
C LYS A 36 -8.90 -18.24 12.22
N ARG A 37 -7.86 -19.07 12.35
CA ARG A 37 -6.49 -18.62 12.62
C ARG A 37 -5.95 -17.75 11.48
N ILE A 38 -6.10 -18.18 10.23
CA ILE A 38 -5.69 -17.41 9.05
C ILE A 38 -6.50 -16.13 8.92
N HIS A 39 -7.80 -16.15 9.18
CA HIS A 39 -8.62 -14.94 9.21
C HIS A 39 -8.08 -13.95 10.25
N GLN A 40 -7.80 -14.40 11.48
CA GLN A 40 -7.24 -13.54 12.53
C GLN A 40 -5.90 -12.93 12.12
N VAL A 41 -4.97 -13.73 11.60
CA VAL A 41 -3.68 -13.26 11.09
C VAL A 41 -3.88 -12.21 9.99
N ARG A 42 -4.71 -12.51 9.00
CA ARG A 42 -5.00 -11.59 7.90
C ARG A 42 -5.69 -10.32 8.36
N THR A 43 -6.61 -10.38 9.31
CA THR A 43 -7.27 -9.18 9.86
C THR A 43 -6.26 -8.22 10.49
N VAL A 44 -5.25 -8.75 11.19
CA VAL A 44 -4.18 -7.95 11.80
C VAL A 44 -3.20 -7.43 10.75
N GLU A 45 -2.83 -8.25 9.76
CA GLU A 45 -1.90 -7.84 8.70
C GLU A 45 -2.53 -6.87 7.69
N GLN A 46 -3.83 -6.99 7.42
CA GLN A 46 -4.57 -6.10 6.52
C GLN A 46 -4.97 -4.78 7.18
N SER A 47 -4.79 -4.63 8.50
CA SER A 47 -5.07 -3.36 9.16
C SER A 47 -3.91 -2.39 8.94
N VAL A 48 -4.11 -1.42 8.05
CA VAL A 48 -3.18 -0.31 7.88
C VAL A 48 -3.31 0.61 9.10
N ASN A 49 -2.49 0.34 10.12
CA ASN A 49 -2.54 1.05 11.39
C ASN A 49 -1.90 2.44 11.33
N VAL A 50 -1.01 2.66 10.35
CA VAL A 50 -0.17 3.85 10.26
C VAL A 50 0.08 4.19 8.79
N LEU A 51 -0.13 5.46 8.44
CA LEU A 51 0.24 6.01 7.15
C LEU A 51 1.44 6.97 7.32
N GLN A 52 2.37 6.96 6.37
CA GLN A 52 3.46 7.93 6.32
C GLN A 52 2.91 9.26 5.77
N GLY A 53 3.21 10.36 6.44
CA GLY A 53 2.84 11.69 6.00
C GLY A 53 3.81 12.28 4.96
N PRO A 54 3.49 13.45 4.39
CA PRO A 54 4.32 14.10 3.37
C PRO A 54 5.66 14.62 3.91
N THR A 55 5.79 14.81 5.22
CA THR A 55 7.05 15.22 5.87
C THR A 55 7.80 14.00 6.40
N PRO A 56 9.13 13.90 6.23
CA PRO A 56 9.93 12.82 6.80
C PRO A 56 9.68 12.66 8.31
N GLY A 57 9.32 11.45 8.74
CA GLY A 57 9.04 11.13 10.14
C GLY A 57 7.62 11.45 10.62
N LEU A 58 6.78 12.08 9.80
CA LEU A 58 5.38 12.30 10.16
C LEU A 58 4.59 10.98 10.03
N THR A 59 4.00 10.57 11.15
CA THR A 59 3.23 9.32 11.24
C THR A 59 1.76 9.66 11.48
N ILE A 60 0.86 9.16 10.62
CA ILE A 60 -0.58 9.38 10.68
C ILE A 60 -1.22 8.11 11.24
N SER A 61 -1.74 8.19 12.47
CA SER A 61 -2.38 7.06 13.16
C SER A 61 -3.84 7.33 13.53
N SER A 62 -4.36 8.50 13.20
CA SER A 62 -5.76 8.87 13.47
C SER A 62 -6.45 9.46 12.25
N ARG A 63 -7.77 9.28 12.19
CA ARG A 63 -8.62 9.89 11.15
C ARG A 63 -8.48 11.41 11.11
N THR A 64 -8.38 12.07 12.27
CA THR A 64 -8.25 13.53 12.34
C THR A 64 -6.93 14.01 11.73
N GLN A 65 -5.82 13.31 11.98
CA GLN A 65 -4.54 13.60 11.33
C GLN A 65 -4.62 13.36 9.81
N LEU A 66 -5.25 12.25 9.40
CA LEU A 66 -5.45 11.96 7.98
C LEU A 66 -6.20 13.09 7.28
N MET A 67 -7.31 13.56 7.85
CA MET A 67 -8.09 14.67 7.27
C MET A 67 -7.28 15.95 7.15
N LYS A 68 -6.48 16.30 8.17
CA LYS A 68 -5.62 17.50 8.14
C LYS A 68 -4.56 17.41 7.04
N VAL A 69 -3.90 16.25 6.92
CA VAL A 69 -2.87 16.03 5.90
C VAL A 69 -3.49 16.04 4.50
N SER A 70 -4.63 15.36 4.31
CA SER A 70 -5.35 15.38 3.04
C SER A 70 -5.79 16.80 2.66
N GLN A 71 -6.29 17.58 3.62
CA GLN A 71 -6.67 18.96 3.38
C GLN A 71 -5.47 19.79 2.90
N ALA A 72 -4.35 19.75 3.62
CA ALA A 72 -3.15 20.50 3.26
C ALA A 72 -2.64 20.12 1.86
N PHE A 73 -2.59 18.82 1.57
CA PHE A 73 -2.17 18.30 0.27
C PHE A 73 -3.04 18.83 -0.89
N TYR A 74 -4.38 18.76 -0.75
CA TYR A 74 -5.27 19.22 -1.82
C TYR A 74 -5.34 20.75 -1.90
N GLN A 75 -5.14 21.46 -0.79
CA GLN A 75 -5.00 22.92 -0.82
C GLN A 75 -3.79 23.35 -1.62
N GLU A 76 -2.65 22.68 -1.45
CA GLU A 76 -1.45 22.94 -2.24
C GLU A 76 -1.67 22.57 -3.72
N LEU A 77 -2.18 21.36 -3.99
CA LEU A 77 -2.39 20.86 -5.36
C LEU A 77 -3.34 21.73 -6.20
N TYR A 78 -4.33 22.33 -5.56
CA TYR A 78 -5.32 23.19 -6.22
C TYR A 78 -5.10 24.68 -5.94
N SER A 79 -3.98 25.06 -5.33
CA SER A 79 -3.59 26.47 -5.26
C SER A 79 -3.03 26.91 -6.61
N ALA A 80 -3.37 28.11 -7.04
CA ALA A 80 -2.81 28.68 -8.26
C ALA A 80 -1.33 29.00 -8.01
N ASP A 81 -0.48 28.70 -8.99
CA ASP A 81 0.91 29.13 -8.96
C ASP A 81 0.97 30.66 -8.90
N PRO A 82 1.85 31.23 -8.05
CA PRO A 82 2.00 32.67 -7.98
C PRO A 82 2.48 33.20 -9.33
N VAL A 83 1.88 34.29 -9.78
CA VAL A 83 2.30 34.99 -10.99
C VAL A 83 3.56 35.79 -10.67
N ASP A 84 4.61 35.62 -11.46
CA ASP A 84 5.82 36.44 -11.37
C ASP A 84 5.60 37.78 -12.08
N GLU A 85 5.31 38.82 -11.30
CA GLU A 85 5.12 40.18 -11.81
C GLU A 85 6.37 40.72 -12.53
N HIS A 86 7.58 40.35 -12.09
CA HIS A 86 8.81 40.80 -12.76
C HIS A 86 8.94 40.18 -14.15
N GLY A 87 8.56 38.91 -14.29
CA GLY A 87 8.51 38.24 -15.59
C GLY A 87 7.54 38.92 -16.56
N ILE A 88 6.41 39.42 -16.05
CA ILE A 88 5.45 40.21 -16.84
C ILE A 88 6.08 41.53 -17.29
N ASP A 89 6.71 42.26 -16.37
CA ASP A 89 7.36 43.55 -16.68
C ASP A 89 8.47 43.39 -17.72
N CYS A 90 9.32 42.36 -17.58
CA CYS A 90 10.33 42.02 -18.57
C CYS A 90 9.71 41.73 -19.94
N TYR A 91 8.67 40.91 -19.99
CA TYR A 91 8.00 40.57 -21.24
C TYR A 91 7.36 41.79 -21.92
N LEU A 92 6.76 42.71 -21.14
CA LEU A 92 6.19 43.94 -21.66
C LEU A 92 7.27 44.89 -22.20
N GLN A 93 8.43 44.95 -21.54
CA GLN A 93 9.58 45.73 -22.01
C GLN A 93 10.12 45.15 -23.32
N ASP A 94 10.27 43.83 -23.40
CA ASP A 94 10.73 43.15 -24.62
C ASP A 94 9.81 43.44 -25.81
N ILE A 95 8.48 43.47 -25.60
CA ILE A 95 7.51 43.86 -26.63
C ILE A 95 7.69 45.32 -27.04
N ALA A 96 7.89 46.22 -26.09
CA ALA A 96 8.07 47.65 -26.37
C ALA A 96 9.34 47.92 -27.19
N ASP A 97 10.38 47.11 -26.99
CA ASP A 97 11.66 47.21 -27.69
C ASP A 97 11.63 46.57 -29.10
N LEU A 98 10.55 45.87 -29.47
CA LEU A 98 10.39 45.34 -30.82
C LEU A 98 10.28 46.48 -31.85
N PRO A 99 10.92 46.34 -33.04
CA PRO A 99 10.78 47.32 -34.10
C PRO A 99 9.31 47.44 -34.52
N GLN A 100 8.78 48.66 -34.46
CA GLN A 100 7.44 48.97 -34.93
C GLN A 100 7.39 48.67 -36.44
N LEU A 101 6.43 47.84 -36.87
CA LEU A 101 6.14 47.67 -38.29
C LEU A 101 5.55 48.97 -38.82
N ASN A 102 6.41 49.79 -39.42
CA ASN A 102 5.98 50.98 -40.14
C ASN A 102 5.22 50.51 -41.39
N GLU A 103 3.93 50.85 -41.49
CA GLU A 103 3.14 50.72 -42.73
C GLU A 103 3.65 51.65 -43.84
#